data_AF-A0A1V2LHG7-F1
#
_entry.id   AF-A0A1V2LHG7-F1
#
_cell.length_a   1.000
_cell.length_b   1.000
_cell.length_c   1.000
_cell.angle_alpha   90.00
_cell.angle_beta   90.00
_cell.angle_gamma   90.00
#
_symmetry.space_group_name_H-M   'P 1'
#
loop_
_entity.id
_entity.type
_entity.pdbx_description
1 polymer ?
#
loop_
_entity_poly.entity_id
_entity_poly.type
_entity_poly.pdbx_seq_one_letter_code
_entity_poly.pdbx_strand_id
1 'polypeptide(L)'
;MPHVTKYQIKQQFFRPNWENRKPHPRHDIWRPLAVAEFASYEDAVRAYHGLVELRYMREVSKKKEAQSMRKLNEYNRIWCSGQYRPTYTMEATADLATVLDEFKLASDTTIYWDGLWWRGDPKQWNPEINHQDMERFGRREKFVILDEIREKGLLNFKQKQQQQQQPEMNEQQQQQQQQQLS
;
A
#
# COMPACT_ATOMS: atom_id res chain seq x y z
N MET A 1 9.81 8.21 6.02
CA MET A 1 10.22 7.54 7.28
C MET A 1 9.13 6.59 7.73
N PRO A 2 9.46 5.39 8.24
CA PRO A 2 8.51 4.33 8.59
C PRO A 2 7.75 4.60 9.91
N HIS A 3 7.60 5.86 10.31
CA HIS A 3 6.94 6.26 11.55
C HIS A 3 5.78 7.19 11.26
N VAL A 4 4.66 6.92 11.92
CA VAL A 4 3.46 7.76 11.83
C VAL A 4 3.67 9.02 12.69
N THR A 5 3.63 10.18 12.04
CA THR A 5 3.78 11.49 12.67
C THR A 5 2.42 12.15 12.93
N LYS A 6 2.40 13.11 13.87
CA LYS A 6 1.20 13.95 14.11
C LYS A 6 0.73 14.68 12.86
N TYR A 7 1.68 15.09 12.00
CA TYR A 7 1.38 15.75 10.74
C TYR A 7 0.63 14.81 9.78
N GLN A 8 1.14 13.60 9.55
CA GLN A 8 0.47 12.60 8.71
C GLN A 8 -0.94 12.29 9.23
N ILE A 9 -1.11 12.10 10.55
CA ILE A 9 -2.45 11.89 11.14
C ILE A 9 -3.37 13.08 10.85
N LYS A 10 -2.87 14.32 10.93
CA LYS A 10 -3.68 15.51 10.63
C LYS A 10 -4.11 15.55 9.16
N GLN A 11 -3.25 15.11 8.23
CA GLN A 11 -3.54 15.10 6.80
C GLN A 11 -4.51 13.98 6.38
N GLN A 12 -4.60 12.90 7.15
CA GLN A 12 -5.41 11.73 6.80
C GLN A 12 -6.79 11.68 7.48
N PHE A 13 -7.01 12.47 8.53
CA PHE A 13 -8.29 12.52 9.27
C PHE A 13 -8.92 13.90 9.09
N PHE A 14 -9.66 14.06 7.98
CA PHE A 14 -10.18 15.34 7.51
C PHE A 14 -11.39 15.81 8.33
N ARG A 15 -12.29 14.88 8.66
CA ARG A 15 -13.52 15.17 9.41
C ARG A 15 -13.76 14.13 10.51
N PRO A 16 -12.91 14.11 11.56
CA PRO A 16 -13.05 13.14 12.63
C PRO A 16 -14.35 13.36 13.39
N ASN A 17 -14.96 12.27 13.83
CA ASN A 17 -16.21 12.27 14.58
C ASN A 17 -16.17 11.19 15.68
N TRP A 18 -17.29 10.93 16.35
CA TRP A 18 -17.33 9.95 17.44
C TRP A 18 -17.12 8.50 16.96
N GLU A 19 -17.48 8.17 15.71
CA GLU A 19 -17.25 6.85 15.11
C GLU A 19 -15.86 6.71 14.50
N ASN A 20 -15.34 7.77 13.89
CA ASN A 20 -14.01 7.85 13.28
C ASN A 20 -13.19 8.91 14.02
N ARG A 21 -12.74 8.58 15.23
CA ARG A 21 -12.00 9.51 16.07
C ARG A 21 -10.60 9.73 15.51
N LYS A 22 -10.10 10.96 15.60
CA LYS A 22 -8.70 11.24 15.29
C LYS A 22 -7.80 10.42 16.22
N PRO A 23 -6.93 9.55 15.71
CA PRO A 23 -6.13 8.66 16.53
C PRO A 23 -4.99 9.41 17.22
N HIS A 24 -4.54 8.86 18.35
CA HIS A 24 -3.36 9.36 19.05
C HIS A 24 -2.07 8.85 18.36
N PRO A 25 -0.99 9.65 18.26
CA PRO A 25 0.31 9.24 17.71
C PRO A 25 1.09 8.26 18.63
N ARG A 26 0.40 7.40 19.37
CA ARG A 26 0.99 6.49 20.35
C ARG A 26 1.68 5.32 19.64
N HIS A 27 3.00 5.19 19.78
CA HIS A 27 3.79 4.22 19.01
C HIS A 27 3.39 2.75 19.23
N ASP A 28 2.80 2.43 20.39
CA ASP A 28 2.45 1.06 20.78
C ASP A 28 1.23 0.50 20.02
N ILE A 29 0.31 1.38 19.59
CA ILE A 29 -0.91 1.02 18.88
C ILE A 29 -0.77 1.05 17.35
N TRP A 30 0.18 1.82 16.83
CA TRP A 30 0.44 1.87 15.38
C TRP A 30 1.25 0.63 14.97
N ARG A 31 0.72 -0.09 13.99
CA ARG A 31 1.39 -1.23 13.36
C ARG A 31 1.22 -1.13 11.84
N PRO A 32 2.26 -1.46 11.05
CA PRO A 32 2.10 -1.56 9.61
C PRO A 32 1.09 -2.66 9.31
N LEU A 33 0.06 -2.35 8.52
CA LEU A 33 -0.88 -3.35 8.00
C LEU A 33 -0.28 -4.06 6.79
N ALA A 34 0.28 -3.26 5.88
CA ALA A 34 0.92 -3.72 4.66
C ALA A 34 2.01 -2.73 4.22
N VAL A 35 2.94 -3.23 3.41
CA VAL A 35 3.94 -2.46 2.67
C VAL A 35 3.85 -2.87 1.20
N ALA A 36 3.58 -1.91 0.32
CA ALA A 36 3.55 -2.15 -1.12
C ALA A 36 4.86 -1.66 -1.76
N GLU A 37 5.55 -2.56 -2.44
CA GLU A 37 6.71 -2.29 -3.29
C GLU A 37 6.24 -2.18 -4.74
N PHE A 38 6.73 -1.16 -5.44
CA PHE A 38 6.37 -0.81 -6.81
C PHE A 38 7.62 -0.79 -7.71
N ALA A 39 7.42 -0.88 -9.04
CA ALA A 39 8.52 -0.75 -10.00
C ALA A 39 9.22 0.61 -9.97
N SER A 40 8.47 1.69 -9.77
CA SER A 40 8.97 3.07 -9.85
C SER A 40 8.54 3.92 -8.65
N TYR A 41 9.32 4.96 -8.38
CA TYR A 41 9.00 5.95 -7.36
C TYR A 41 7.73 6.74 -7.73
N GLU A 42 7.56 7.09 -9.00
CA GLU A 42 6.39 7.78 -9.53
C GLU A 42 5.13 6.95 -9.30
N ASP A 43 5.19 5.63 -9.48
CA ASP A 43 4.08 4.72 -9.21
C ASP A 43 3.70 4.70 -7.73
N ALA A 44 4.70 4.64 -6.85
CA ALA A 44 4.47 4.71 -5.42
C ALA A 44 3.81 6.04 -5.00
N VAL A 45 4.22 7.15 -5.61
CA VAL A 45 3.62 8.48 -5.38
C VAL A 45 2.19 8.54 -5.91
N ARG A 46 1.92 8.03 -7.11
CA ARG A 46 0.56 7.95 -7.68
C ARG A 46 -0.36 7.12 -6.79
N ALA A 47 0.09 5.93 -6.38
CA ALA A 47 -0.67 5.06 -5.49
C ALA A 47 -0.95 5.74 -4.14
N TYR A 48 0.04 6.42 -3.56
CA TYR A 48 -0.14 7.20 -2.34
C TYR A 48 -1.23 8.26 -2.49
N HIS A 49 -1.19 9.07 -3.56
CA HIS A 49 -2.21 10.09 -3.79
C HIS A 49 -3.60 9.50 -4.02
N GLY A 50 -3.71 8.39 -4.76
CA GLY A 50 -4.98 7.67 -4.94
C GLY A 50 -5.58 7.20 -3.61
N LEU A 51 -4.76 6.65 -2.71
CA LEU A 51 -5.22 6.22 -1.38
C LEU A 51 -5.69 7.40 -0.52
N VAL A 52 -4.97 8.53 -0.57
CA VAL A 52 -5.39 9.74 0.16
C VAL A 52 -6.72 10.29 -0.38
N GLU A 53 -6.90 10.28 -1.70
CA GLU A 53 -8.14 10.73 -2.33
C GLU A 53 -9.32 9.81 -1.97
N LEU A 54 -9.17 8.48 -2.04
CA LEU A 54 -10.22 7.54 -1.64
C LEU A 54 -10.61 7.73 -0.17
N ARG A 55 -9.64 7.93 0.71
CA ARG A 55 -9.89 8.25 2.12
C ARG A 55 -10.65 9.57 2.28
N TYR A 56 -10.28 10.61 1.54
CA TYR A 56 -11.04 11.87 1.50
C TYR A 56 -12.48 11.64 1.01
N MET A 57 -12.67 10.85 -0.04
CA MET A 57 -14.00 10.51 -0.57
C MET A 57 -14.87 9.80 0.47
N ARG A 58 -14.31 8.84 1.22
CA ARG A 58 -15.03 8.12 2.28
C ARG A 58 -15.43 9.00 3.46
N GLU A 59 -14.62 10.01 3.80
CA GLU A 59 -14.88 10.90 4.94
C GLU A 59 -15.73 12.14 4.57
N VAL A 60 -15.57 12.66 3.35
CA VAL A 60 -16.05 14.00 2.97
C VAL A 60 -17.03 13.97 1.80
N SER A 61 -16.59 13.65 0.59
CA SER A 61 -17.41 13.87 -0.62
C SER A 61 -18.45 12.78 -0.86
N LYS A 62 -18.12 11.52 -0.61
CA LYS A 62 -18.99 10.34 -0.81
C LYS A 62 -19.31 9.61 0.49
N LYS A 63 -19.37 10.34 1.61
CA LYS A 63 -19.63 9.78 2.95
C LYS A 63 -20.90 8.93 3.02
N LYS A 64 -21.99 9.33 2.35
CA LYS A 64 -23.26 8.60 2.37
C LYS A 64 -23.15 7.24 1.69
N GLU A 65 -22.54 7.19 0.51
CA GLU A 65 -22.26 5.95 -0.23
C GLU A 65 -21.34 5.03 0.58
N ALA A 66 -20.27 5.58 1.14
CA ALA A 66 -19.38 4.84 2.02
C ALA A 66 -20.14 4.23 3.19
N GLN A 67 -21.00 5.00 3.87
CA GLN A 67 -21.80 4.51 5.01
C GLN A 67 -22.76 3.38 4.62
N SER A 68 -23.39 3.45 3.44
CA SER A 68 -24.33 2.39 2.99
C SER A 68 -23.67 1.04 2.73
N MET A 69 -22.37 1.01 2.48
CA MET A 69 -21.61 -0.24 2.27
C MET A 69 -21.13 -0.87 3.59
N ARG A 70 -21.23 -0.17 4.72
CA ARG A 70 -20.70 -0.65 6.01
C ARG A 70 -21.68 -1.57 6.70
N LYS A 71 -21.15 -2.62 7.32
CA LYS A 71 -21.92 -3.45 8.25
C LYS A 71 -22.38 -2.62 9.45
N LEU A 72 -23.69 -2.62 9.69
CA LEU A 72 -24.30 -1.95 10.84
C LEU A 72 -24.58 -2.94 11.97
N ASN A 73 -24.71 -2.43 13.19
CA ASN A 73 -25.23 -3.16 14.35
C ASN A 73 -26.74 -2.90 14.54
N GLU A 74 -27.33 -3.49 15.58
CA GLU A 74 -28.75 -3.33 15.95
C GLU A 74 -29.18 -1.88 16.22
N TYR A 75 -28.24 -0.97 16.49
CA TYR A 75 -28.49 0.45 16.73
C TYR A 75 -28.27 1.33 15.49
N ASN A 76 -28.19 0.74 14.29
CA ASN A 76 -27.89 1.43 13.02
C ASN A 76 -26.57 2.23 13.04
N ARG A 77 -25.60 1.79 13.84
CA ARG A 77 -24.24 2.35 13.87
C ARG A 77 -23.30 1.39 13.16
N ILE A 78 -22.13 1.85 12.72
CA ILE A 78 -21.11 0.96 12.18
C ILE A 78 -20.83 -0.12 13.25
N TRP A 79 -20.70 -1.38 12.85
CA TRP A 79 -20.38 -2.46 13.78
C TRP A 79 -19.06 -2.18 14.51
N CYS A 80 -19.01 -2.45 15.82
CA CYS A 80 -17.83 -2.21 16.65
C CYS A 80 -17.71 -3.23 17.79
N SER A 81 -16.48 -3.42 18.27
CA SER A 81 -16.18 -4.06 19.55
C SER A 81 -15.43 -3.05 20.42
N GLY A 82 -16.08 -2.50 21.44
CA GLY A 82 -15.59 -1.31 22.13
C GLY A 82 -15.43 -0.14 21.17
N GLN A 83 -14.21 0.42 21.08
CA GLN A 83 -13.87 1.48 20.11
C GLN A 83 -13.32 0.93 18.78
N TYR A 84 -13.04 -0.37 18.70
CA TYR A 84 -12.46 -0.98 17.51
C TYR A 84 -13.54 -1.20 16.44
N ARG A 85 -13.25 -0.75 15.22
CA ARG A 85 -14.13 -0.86 14.04
C ARG A 85 -13.35 -1.53 12.92
N PRO A 86 -13.55 -2.84 12.66
CA PRO A 86 -12.79 -3.57 11.65
C PRO A 86 -13.04 -3.05 10.22
N THR A 87 -14.18 -2.39 10.00
CA THR A 87 -14.57 -1.85 8.70
C THR A 87 -13.53 -0.90 8.12
N TYR A 88 -12.85 -0.08 8.94
CA TYR A 88 -11.83 0.84 8.41
C TYR A 88 -10.59 0.11 7.87
N THR A 89 -10.22 -1.03 8.45
CA THR A 89 -9.14 -1.87 7.91
C THR A 89 -9.57 -2.53 6.60
N MET A 90 -10.81 -3.04 6.54
CA MET A 90 -11.37 -3.63 5.33
C MET A 90 -11.46 -2.61 4.18
N GLU A 91 -11.91 -1.39 4.48
CA GLU A 91 -11.94 -0.27 3.52
C GLU A 91 -10.54 0.06 3.02
N ALA A 92 -9.53 0.14 3.89
CA ALA A 92 -8.16 0.42 3.48
C ALA A 92 -7.57 -0.68 2.58
N THR A 93 -7.86 -1.95 2.86
CA THR A 93 -7.47 -3.08 2.00
C THR A 93 -8.16 -3.00 0.63
N ALA A 94 -9.46 -2.71 0.59
CA ALA A 94 -10.21 -2.55 -0.65
C ALA A 94 -9.77 -1.32 -1.47
N ASP A 95 -9.46 -0.21 -0.79
CA ASP A 95 -8.92 1.00 -1.41
C ASP A 95 -7.56 0.73 -2.05
N LEU A 96 -6.70 -0.07 -1.40
CA LEU A 96 -5.43 -0.48 -1.97
C LEU A 96 -5.63 -1.30 -3.25
N ALA A 97 -6.50 -2.30 -3.23
CA ALA A 97 -6.81 -3.08 -4.44
C ALA A 97 -7.33 -2.17 -5.57
N THR A 98 -8.28 -1.27 -5.25
CA THR A 98 -8.87 -0.32 -6.21
C THR A 98 -7.81 0.58 -6.84
N VAL A 99 -6.88 1.11 -6.04
CA VAL A 99 -5.79 1.98 -6.54
C VAL A 99 -4.84 1.23 -7.47
N LEU A 100 -4.50 -0.02 -7.14
CA LEU A 100 -3.62 -0.82 -7.97
C LEU A 100 -4.25 -1.16 -9.32
N ASP A 101 -5.54 -1.47 -9.33
CA ASP A 101 -6.28 -1.77 -10.56
C ASP A 101 -6.47 -0.51 -11.42
N GLU A 102 -6.89 0.61 -10.83
CA GLU A 102 -7.15 1.88 -11.55
C GLU A 102 -5.88 2.40 -12.22
N PHE A 103 -4.74 2.35 -11.53
CA PHE A 103 -3.46 2.80 -12.08
C PHE A 103 -2.70 1.72 -12.85
N LYS A 104 -3.27 0.52 -12.99
CA LYS A 104 -2.67 -0.63 -13.69
C LYS A 104 -1.27 -0.96 -13.17
N LEU A 105 -1.10 -0.98 -11.85
CA LEU A 105 0.19 -1.21 -11.18
C LEU A 105 0.43 -2.68 -10.84
N ALA A 106 -0.46 -3.59 -11.23
CA ALA A 106 -0.47 -4.97 -10.76
C ALA A 106 0.80 -5.77 -11.10
N SER A 107 1.30 -5.68 -12.33
CA SER A 107 2.36 -6.53 -12.88
C SER A 107 3.70 -6.45 -12.14
N ASP A 108 3.98 -5.34 -11.47
CA ASP A 108 5.25 -5.10 -10.78
C ASP A 108 5.06 -4.76 -9.29
N THR A 109 3.90 -5.06 -8.74
CA THR A 109 3.62 -4.78 -7.33
C THR A 109 3.80 -6.03 -6.47
N THR A 110 4.59 -5.89 -5.41
CA THR A 110 4.63 -6.85 -4.30
C THR A 110 4.06 -6.22 -3.05
N ILE A 111 3.10 -6.88 -2.40
CA ILE A 111 2.52 -6.42 -1.14
C ILE A 111 2.91 -7.36 -0.02
N TYR A 112 3.65 -6.82 0.95
CA TYR A 112 4.01 -7.47 2.21
C TYR A 112 2.93 -7.18 3.26
N TRP A 113 2.31 -8.20 3.84
CA TRP A 113 1.21 -8.07 4.81
C TRP A 113 1.64 -8.44 6.22
N ASP A 114 1.10 -7.80 7.26
CA ASP A 114 1.28 -8.24 8.67
C ASP A 114 0.78 -9.68 8.91
N GLY A 115 -0.12 -10.12 8.02
CA GLY A 115 -0.52 -11.50 7.86
C GLY A 115 -1.40 -11.61 6.62
N LEU A 116 -1.25 -12.69 5.85
CA LEU A 116 -1.99 -12.87 4.60
C LEU A 116 -3.52 -12.84 4.77
N TRP A 117 -4.03 -13.11 5.97
CA TRP A 117 -5.46 -12.97 6.27
C TRP A 117 -6.01 -11.55 6.04
N TRP A 118 -5.19 -10.51 6.25
CA TRP A 118 -5.60 -9.11 6.11
C TRP A 118 -5.92 -8.70 4.67
N ARG A 119 -5.48 -9.47 3.67
CA ARG A 119 -5.79 -9.21 2.26
C ARG A 119 -7.22 -9.60 1.88
N GLY A 120 -7.93 -10.35 2.72
CA GLY A 120 -9.26 -10.85 2.41
C GLY A 120 -9.26 -11.98 1.36
N ASP A 121 -10.34 -12.06 0.57
CA ASP A 121 -10.50 -13.11 -0.46
C ASP A 121 -9.53 -12.87 -1.63
N PRO A 122 -8.68 -13.85 -1.99
CA PRO A 122 -7.76 -13.74 -3.12
C PRO A 122 -8.43 -13.38 -4.45
N LYS A 123 -9.72 -13.70 -4.63
CA LYS A 123 -10.48 -13.40 -5.85
C LYS A 123 -10.70 -11.91 -6.10
N GLN A 124 -10.54 -11.07 -5.08
CA GLN A 124 -10.73 -9.62 -5.18
C GLN A 124 -9.45 -8.90 -5.63
N TRP A 125 -8.37 -9.63 -5.92
CA TRP A 125 -7.08 -9.08 -6.30
C TRP A 125 -6.73 -9.47 -7.74
N ASN A 126 -6.04 -8.57 -8.43
CA ASN A 126 -5.41 -8.92 -9.70
C ASN A 126 -4.38 -10.05 -9.48
N PRO A 127 -4.43 -11.15 -10.26
CA PRO A 127 -3.55 -12.30 -10.10
C PRO A 127 -2.07 -11.99 -10.34
N GLU A 128 -1.74 -10.88 -11.00
CA GLU A 128 -0.36 -10.46 -11.23
C GLU A 128 0.31 -9.87 -9.97
N ILE A 129 -0.49 -9.47 -8.97
CA ILE A 129 0.03 -8.93 -7.71
C ILE A 129 0.65 -10.06 -6.88
N ASN A 130 1.91 -9.88 -6.49
CA ASN A 130 2.59 -10.80 -5.60
C ASN A 130 2.27 -10.45 -4.12
N HIS A 131 1.72 -11.42 -3.38
CA HIS A 131 1.37 -11.24 -1.97
C HIS A 131 2.31 -12.05 -1.07
N GLN A 132 2.94 -11.39 -0.10
CA GLN A 132 3.87 -12.03 0.84
C GLN A 132 3.50 -11.72 2.29
N ASP A 133 3.75 -12.66 3.21
CA ASP A 133 3.63 -12.41 4.66
C ASP A 133 4.91 -11.71 5.14
N MET A 134 4.77 -10.68 5.97
CA MET A 134 5.90 -10.06 6.65
C MET A 134 6.39 -11.00 7.76
N GLU A 135 7.70 -11.19 7.85
CA GLU A 135 8.29 -12.00 8.92
C GLU A 135 7.87 -11.44 10.29
N ARG A 136 7.32 -12.31 11.14
CA ARG A 136 6.79 -11.90 12.44
C ARG A 136 7.90 -11.90 13.48
N PHE A 137 8.60 -10.78 13.61
CA PHE A 137 9.51 -10.55 14.73
C PHE A 137 8.79 -10.06 15.98
N GLY A 138 9.49 -10.07 17.13
CA GLY A 138 8.92 -9.65 18.41
C GLY A 138 8.39 -8.20 18.37
N ARG A 139 7.51 -7.84 19.32
CA ARG A 139 6.84 -6.51 19.34
C ARG A 139 7.78 -5.30 19.31
N ARG A 140 9.06 -5.46 19.67
CA ARG A 140 10.08 -4.39 19.68
C ARG A 140 10.78 -4.19 18.33
N GLU A 141 10.82 -5.21 17.47
CA GLU A 141 11.65 -5.24 16.25
C GLU A 141 10.87 -4.87 14.98
N LYS A 142 9.64 -4.35 15.13
CA LYS A 142 8.71 -4.09 14.01
C LYS A 142 9.27 -3.16 12.92
N PHE A 143 10.16 -2.24 13.28
CA PHE A 143 10.76 -1.31 12.32
C PHE A 143 11.96 -1.91 11.58
N VAL A 144 12.60 -2.93 12.16
CA VAL A 144 13.71 -3.65 11.53
C VAL A 144 13.23 -4.32 10.25
N ILE A 145 12.06 -4.98 10.30
CA ILE A 145 11.42 -5.57 9.10
C ILE A 145 11.19 -4.53 8.01
N LEU A 146 10.76 -3.31 8.37
CA LEU A 146 10.51 -2.27 7.39
C LEU A 146 11.81 -1.79 6.73
N ASP A 147 12.90 -1.73 7.49
CA ASP A 147 14.22 -1.42 6.95
C ASP A 147 14.75 -2.57 6.07
N GLU A 148 14.54 -3.83 6.45
CA GLU A 148 14.90 -5.01 5.63
C GLU A 148 14.11 -5.06 4.33
N ILE A 149 12.80 -4.83 4.36
CA ILE A 149 11.95 -4.74 3.16
C ILE A 149 12.45 -3.60 2.27
N ARG A 150 12.79 -2.44 2.85
CA ARG A 150 13.36 -1.32 2.10
C ARG A 150 14.68 -1.69 1.44
N GLU A 151 15.58 -2.35 2.15
CA GLU A 151 16.87 -2.78 1.61
C GLU A 151 16.72 -3.80 0.48
N LYS A 152 15.84 -4.80 0.67
CA LYS A 152 15.47 -5.78 -0.37
C LYS A 152 14.90 -5.09 -1.61
N GLY A 153 13.96 -4.16 -1.44
CA GLY A 153 13.38 -3.41 -2.55
C GLY A 153 14.40 -2.55 -3.31
N LEU A 154 15.34 -1.89 -2.60
CA LEU A 154 16.41 -1.12 -3.24
C LEU A 154 17.39 -2.02 -4.03
N LEU A 155 17.67 -3.22 -3.54
CA LEU A 155 18.49 -4.21 -4.24
C LEU A 155 17.78 -4.70 -5.51
N ASN A 156 16.49 -5.08 -5.39
CA ASN A 156 15.67 -5.52 -6.52
C ASN A 156 15.59 -4.44 -7.60
N PHE A 157 15.38 -3.18 -7.21
CA PHE A 157 15.32 -2.05 -8.13
C PHE A 157 16.64 -1.87 -8.89
N LYS A 158 17.79 -1.92 -8.20
CA LYS A 158 19.11 -1.85 -8.84
C LYS A 158 19.35 -3.00 -9.82
N GLN A 159 18.94 -4.22 -9.46
CA GLN A 159 19.07 -5.39 -10.33
C GLN A 159 18.20 -5.25 -11.59
N LYS A 160 16.94 -4.81 -11.44
CA LYS A 160 16.05 -4.53 -12.57
C LYS A 160 16.62 -3.47 -13.51
N GLN A 161 17.20 -2.38 -12.98
CA GLN A 161 17.85 -1.35 -13.79
C GLN A 161 19.06 -1.88 -14.56
N GLN A 162 19.90 -2.71 -13.93
CA GLN A 162 21.07 -3.28 -14.59
C GLN A 162 20.69 -4.27 -15.70
N GLN A 163 19.64 -5.07 -15.50
CA GLN A 163 19.14 -6.01 -16.51
C GLN A 163 18.52 -5.31 -17.73
N GLN A 164 17.94 -4.12 -17.55
CA GLN A 164 17.37 -3.34 -18.65
C GLN A 164 18.45 -2.61 -19.48
N GLN A 165 19.59 -2.23 -18.88
CA GLN A 165 20.68 -1.52 -19.57
C GLN A 165 21.61 -2.44 -20.38
N GLN A 166 21.71 -3.72 -20.03
CA GLN A 166 22.55 -4.69 -20.75
C GLN A 166 22.11 -5.03 -22.19
N PRO A 167 20.81 -5.23 -22.50
CA PRO A 167 20.39 -5.48 -23.88
C PRO A 167 20.58 -4.25 -24.79
N GLU A 168 20.31 -3.03 -24.32
CA GLU A 168 20.50 -1.81 -25.11
C GLU A 168 21.97 -1.57 -25.48
N MET A 169 22.92 -1.85 -24.57
CA MET A 169 24.35 -1.77 -24.89
C MET A 169 24.80 -2.84 -25.90
N ASN A 170 24.26 -4.06 -25.82
CA ASN A 170 24.60 -5.12 -26.76
C ASN A 170 24.07 -4.83 -28.17
N GLU A 171 22.86 -4.28 -28.30
CA GLU A 171 22.29 -3.89 -29.60
C GLU A 171 23.05 -2.71 -30.23
N GLN A 172 23.43 -1.71 -29.43
CA GLN A 172 24.25 -0.58 -29.92
C GLN A 172 25.65 -1.02 -30.36
N GLN A 173 26.28 -1.97 -29.66
CA GLN A 173 27.57 -2.53 -30.05
C GLN A 173 27.47 -3.37 -31.34
N GLN A 174 26.40 -4.14 -31.53
CA GLN A 174 26.17 -4.89 -32.78
C GLN A 174 25.91 -3.96 -33.97
N GLN A 175 25.15 -2.88 -33.78
CA GLN A 175 24.91 -1.87 -34.83
C GLN A 175 26.19 -1.10 -35.20
N GLN A 176 27.04 -0.76 -34.22
CA GLN A 176 28.33 -0.12 -34.49
C GLN A 176 29.31 -1.05 -35.23
N GLN A 177 29.33 -2.35 -34.92
CA GLN A 177 30.16 -3.31 -35.65
C GLN A 177 29.68 -3.52 -37.09
N GLN A 178 28.38 -3.53 -37.35
CA GLN A 178 27.85 -3.65 -38.71
C GLN A 178 28.14 -2.41 -39.58
N GLN A 179 28.18 -1.21 -38.99
CA GLN A 179 28.53 0.02 -39.71
C GLN A 179 30.02 0.15 -40.02
N GLN A 180 30.91 -0.54 -39.30
CA GLN A 180 32.36 -0.53 -39.57
C GLN A 180 32.80 -1.55 -40.64
N LEU A 181 31.90 -2.46 -41.04
CA LEU A 181 32.15 -3.50 -42.04
C LEU A 181 31.55 -3.17 -43.43
N SER A 182 30.91 -2.00 -43.58
CA SER A 182 30.35 -1.47 -44.83
C SER A 182 31.21 -0.34 -45.38
#